data_AF-A0A9D1LZQ7-F1
#
_entry.id   AF-A0A9D1LZQ7-F1
#
_cell.length_a   1.000
_cell.length_b   1.000
_cell.length_c   1.000
_cell.angle_alpha   90.00
_cell.angle_beta   90.00
_cell.angle_gamma   90.00
#
_symmetry.space_group_name_H-M   'P 1'
#
loop_
_entity.id
_entity.type
_entity.pdbx_description
1 polymer ?
#
loop_
_entity_poly.entity_id
_entity_poly.type
_entity_poly.pdbx_seq_one_letter_code
_entity_poly.pdbx_strand_id
1 'polypeptide(L)'
;MEQKKFILINLSIILVLSIIAGILLYRLNQKEAENVQEIADEKITDECVEEGKALANQTQEIYTSSAEEKVSPNASLIMKKYYKKCKHTIKEHVEL
;
A
#
# COMPACT_ATOMS: atom_id res chain seq x y z
N MET A 1 35.10 -16.24 40.76
CA MET A 1 33.66 -15.87 40.77
C MET A 1 33.41 -14.52 40.13
N GLU A 2 34.28 -13.54 40.32
CA GLU A 2 34.18 -12.18 39.74
C GLU A 2 34.09 -12.13 38.21
N GLN A 3 34.94 -12.86 37.47
CA GLN A 3 34.90 -12.80 35.99
C GLN A 3 33.64 -13.42 35.38
N LYS A 4 33.11 -14.50 35.95
CA LYS A 4 31.85 -15.11 35.51
C LYS A 4 30.65 -14.18 35.77
N LYS A 5 30.67 -13.43 36.87
CA LYS A 5 29.68 -12.39 37.17
C LYS A 5 29.75 -11.22 36.17
N PHE A 6 30.97 -10.79 35.81
CA PHE A 6 31.16 -9.71 34.82
C PHE A 6 30.62 -10.10 33.43
N ILE A 7 30.85 -11.34 33.00
CA ILE A 7 30.30 -11.88 31.74
C ILE A 7 28.77 -11.92 31.78
N LEU A 8 28.18 -12.41 32.89
CA LEU A 8 26.73 -12.47 33.06
C LEU A 8 26.07 -11.08 33.06
N ILE A 9 26.71 -10.08 33.66
CA ILE A 9 26.23 -8.69 33.66
C ILE A 9 26.26 -8.09 32.26
N ASN A 10 27.32 -8.32 31.48
CA ASN A 10 27.37 -7.82 30.11
C ASN A 10 26.31 -8.48 29.22
N LEU A 11 26.07 -9.78 29.41
CA LEU A 11 25.04 -10.51 28.66
C LEU A 11 23.63 -9.96 28.96
N SER A 12 23.33 -9.65 30.22
CA SER A 12 22.04 -9.08 30.61
C SER A 12 21.83 -7.67 30.05
N ILE A 13 22.89 -6.85 30.00
CA ILE A 13 22.82 -5.50 29.39
C ILE A 13 22.49 -5.59 27.90
N ILE A 14 23.14 -6.48 27.15
CA ILE A 14 22.88 -6.68 25.72
C ILE A 14 21.43 -7.13 25.49
N LEU A 15 20.93 -8.05 26.33
CA LEU A 15 19.55 -8.51 26.28
C LEU A 15 18.57 -7.35 26.47
N VAL A 16 18.76 -6.53 27.50
CA VAL A 16 17.88 -5.38 27.79
C VAL A 16 17.92 -4.35 26.66
N LEU A 17 19.10 -4.03 26.12
CA LEU A 17 19.24 -3.11 24.99
C LEU A 17 18.50 -3.60 23.75
N SER A 18 18.56 -4.90 23.45
CA SER A 18 17.86 -5.49 22.30
C SER A 18 16.34 -5.38 22.43
N ILE A 19 15.79 -5.56 23.63
CA ILE A 19 14.35 -5.43 23.90
C ILE A 19 13.90 -3.97 23.72
N ILE A 20 14.67 -3.02 24.27
CA ILE A 20 14.37 -1.59 24.13
C ILE A 20 14.39 -1.17 22.66
N ALA A 21 15.43 -1.57 21.91
CA ALA A 21 15.52 -1.29 20.48
C ALA A 21 14.35 -1.89 19.70
N GLY A 22 13.95 -3.14 20.00
CA GLY A 22 12.80 -3.79 19.39
C GLY A 22 11.48 -3.05 19.65
N ILE A 23 11.25 -2.58 20.88
CA ILE A 23 10.06 -1.78 21.23
C ILE A 23 10.07 -0.45 20.47
N LEU A 24 11.21 0.25 20.41
CA LEU A 24 11.31 1.52 19.68
C LEU A 24 11.01 1.36 18.18
N LEU A 25 11.59 0.35 17.54
CA LEU A 25 11.33 0.04 16.13
C LEU A 25 9.86 -0.32 15.88
N TYR A 26 9.24 -1.11 16.76
CA TYR A 26 7.83 -1.45 16.67
C TYR A 26 6.93 -0.21 16.77
N ARG A 27 7.21 0.72 17.70
CA ARG A 27 6.46 1.97 17.86
C ARG A 27 6.62 2.90 16.65
N LEU A 28 7.80 2.96 16.04
CA LEU A 28 8.03 3.77 14.84
C LEU A 28 7.20 3.26 13.66
N ASN A 29 7.18 1.94 13.43
CA ASN A 29 6.36 1.35 12.37
C ASN A 29 4.85 1.53 12.61
N GLN A 30 4.40 1.52 13.87
CA GLN A 30 3.00 1.78 14.19
C GLN A 30 2.59 3.22 13.87
N LYS A 31 3.45 4.20 14.15
CA LYS A 31 3.18 5.61 13.83
C LYS A 31 3.11 5.86 12.33
N GLU A 32 3.92 5.16 11.55
CA GLU A 32 3.87 5.24 10.08
C GLU A 32 2.55 4.64 9.55
N ALA A 33 2.10 3.52 10.10
CA ALA A 33 0.81 2.92 9.74
C ALA A 33 -0.40 3.79 10.16
N GLU A 34 -0.35 4.40 11.33
CA GLU A 34 -1.40 5.31 11.83
C GLU A 34 -1.48 6.60 10.99
N ASN A 35 -0.34 7.18 10.61
CA ASN A 35 -0.29 8.37 9.75
C ASN A 35 -0.84 8.08 8.34
N VAL A 36 -0.56 6.90 7.77
CA VAL A 36 -1.13 6.49 6.48
C VAL A 36 -2.64 6.28 6.57
N GLN A 37 -3.14 5.80 7.71
CA GLN A 37 -4.58 5.61 7.93
C GLN A 37 -5.31 6.94 8.12
N GLU A 38 -4.71 7.91 8.81
CA GLU A 38 -5.25 9.27 8.98
C GLU A 38 -5.43 9.99 7.63
N ILE A 39 -4.47 9.84 6.70
CA ILE A 39 -4.56 10.40 5.34
C ILE A 39 -5.66 9.71 4.51
N ALA A 40 -5.98 8.44 4.80
CA ALA A 40 -7.03 7.70 4.10
C ALA A 40 -8.45 7.99 4.64
N ASP A 41 -8.56 8.36 5.92
CA ASP A 41 -9.83 8.71 6.59
C ASP A 41 -10.19 10.21 6.44
N GLU A 42 -9.32 11.04 5.85
CA GLU A 42 -9.66 12.41 5.50
C GLU A 42 -10.80 12.40 4.47
N LYS A 43 -12.00 12.75 4.93
CA LYS A 43 -13.20 12.80 4.10
C LYS A 43 -13.00 13.87 3.02
N ILE A 44 -12.69 13.46 1.79
CA ILE A 44 -12.66 14.34 0.63
C ILE A 44 -14.08 14.90 0.44
N THR A 45 -14.33 16.10 0.95
CA THR A 45 -15.56 16.87 0.75
C THR A 45 -15.34 17.77 -0.46
N ASP A 46 -15.49 17.19 -1.64
CA ASP A 46 -15.53 17.95 -2.89
C ASP A 46 -16.94 17.84 -3.48
N GLU A 47 -17.36 18.86 -4.24
CA GLU A 47 -18.66 18.96 -4.89
C GLU A 47 -18.91 17.71 -5.77
N CYS A 48 -17.86 17.23 -6.44
CA CYS A 48 -17.87 15.97 -7.21
C CYS A 48 -18.22 14.72 -6.38
N VAL A 49 -17.86 14.67 -5.09
CA VAL A 49 -18.09 13.50 -4.21
C VAL A 49 -19.51 13.49 -3.66
N GLU A 50 -20.09 14.66 -3.38
CA GLU A 50 -21.48 14.75 -2.94
C GLU A 50 -22.46 14.47 -4.09
N GLU A 51 -22.18 14.96 -5.29
CA GLU A 51 -22.97 14.65 -6.49
C GLU A 51 -22.97 13.14 -6.81
N GLY A 52 -21.81 12.48 -6.71
CA GLY A 52 -21.70 11.04 -6.91
C GLY A 52 -22.50 10.22 -5.88
N LYS A 53 -22.56 10.66 -4.63
CA LYS A 53 -23.36 10.01 -3.57
C LYS A 53 -24.86 10.26 -3.75
N ALA A 54 -25.25 11.47 -4.18
CA ALA A 54 -26.64 11.79 -4.51
C ALA A 54 -27.15 10.95 -5.70
N LEU A 55 -26.32 10.79 -6.73
CA LEU A 55 -26.63 9.95 -7.89
C LEU A 55 -26.70 8.46 -7.51
N ALA A 56 -25.77 7.97 -6.70
CA ALA A 56 -25.78 6.57 -6.22
C ALA A 56 -27.02 6.24 -5.36
N ASN A 57 -27.47 7.18 -4.51
CA ASN A 57 -28.66 6.99 -3.69
C ASN A 57 -29.99 7.09 -4.49
N GLN A 58 -29.98 7.74 -5.65
CA GLN A 58 -31.15 7.84 -6.54
C GLN A 58 -31.21 6.72 -7.59
N THR A 59 -30.09 6.04 -7.85
CA THR A 59 -30.01 4.97 -8.84
C THR A 59 -30.39 3.63 -8.19
N GLN A 60 -31.69 3.36 -8.09
CA GLN A 60 -32.13 1.96 -8.17
C GLN A 60 -31.54 1.39 -9.45
N GLU A 61 -30.79 0.28 -9.38
CA GLU A 61 -30.10 -0.31 -10.53
C GLU A 61 -31.05 -0.52 -11.72
N ILE A 62 -31.06 0.44 -12.65
CA ILE A 62 -31.70 0.26 -13.94
C ILE A 62 -30.70 -0.52 -14.78
N TYR A 63 -30.95 -1.81 -14.98
CA TYR A 63 -30.23 -2.62 -15.95
C TYR A 63 -30.51 -2.09 -17.35
N THR A 64 -29.62 -1.21 -17.83
CA THR A 64 -29.58 -0.79 -19.23
C THR A 64 -28.84 -1.86 -20.02
N SER A 65 -29.13 -2.01 -21.32
CA SER A 65 -28.38 -2.93 -22.17
C SER A 65 -26.93 -2.47 -22.27
N SER A 66 -26.03 -3.09 -21.52
CA SER A 66 -24.59 -2.89 -21.66
C SER A 66 -24.16 -3.49 -22.99
N ALA A 67 -23.78 -2.63 -23.94
CA ALA A 67 -23.05 -3.06 -25.12
C ALA A 67 -21.59 -3.24 -24.71
N GLU A 68 -20.96 -4.35 -25.11
CA GLU A 68 -19.53 -4.58 -24.90
C GLU A 68 -18.73 -3.36 -25.36
N GLU A 69 -17.82 -2.90 -24.51
CA GLU A 69 -16.97 -1.74 -24.77
C GLU A 69 -16.12 -2.01 -26.01
N LYS A 70 -16.39 -1.30 -27.12
CA LYS A 70 -15.73 -1.57 -28.40
C LYS A 70 -14.34 -0.94 -28.43
N VAL A 71 -13.32 -1.75 -28.66
CA VAL A 71 -11.96 -1.29 -28.95
C VAL A 71 -11.86 -0.95 -30.44
N SER A 72 -11.24 0.20 -30.76
CA SER A 72 -11.04 0.63 -32.15
C SER A 72 -10.16 -0.38 -32.91
N PRO A 73 -10.46 -0.72 -34.18
CA PRO A 73 -9.59 -1.59 -34.99
C PRO A 73 -8.16 -1.06 -35.19
N ASN A 74 -7.96 0.25 -34.97
CA ASN A 74 -6.66 0.90 -35.05
C ASN A 74 -6.01 1.09 -33.67
N ALA A 75 -6.55 0.49 -32.61
CA ALA A 75 -5.95 0.56 -31.29
C ALA A 75 -4.63 -0.25 -31.29
N SER A 76 -3.59 0.31 -30.67
CA SER A 76 -2.35 -0.42 -30.40
C SER A 76 -2.18 -0.54 -28.89
N LEU A 77 -2.00 -1.78 -28.43
CA LEU A 77 -1.75 -2.06 -27.02
C LEU A 77 -0.25 -2.35 -26.82
N ILE A 78 0.37 -1.60 -25.90
CA ILE A 78 1.78 -1.82 -25.51
C ILE A 78 1.81 -2.21 -24.04
N MET A 79 2.13 -3.47 -23.77
CA MET A 79 2.29 -4.01 -22.44
C MET A 79 3.71 -3.70 -21.93
N LYS A 80 3.83 -3.09 -20.74
CA LYS A 80 5.12 -2.83 -20.10
C LYS A 80 5.30 -3.73 -18.88
N LYS A 81 6.34 -4.56 -18.88
CA LYS A 81 6.66 -5.46 -17.77
C LYS A 81 7.96 -5.06 -17.10
N TYR A 82 7.90 -4.76 -15.81
CA TYR A 82 9.07 -4.38 -15.00
C TYR A 82 9.57 -5.56 -14.16
N TYR A 83 10.87 -5.85 -14.26
CA TYR A 83 11.53 -6.92 -13.51
C TYR A 83 12.33 -6.34 -12.34
N LYS A 84 11.76 -6.41 -11.13
CA LYS A 84 12.37 -5.83 -9.91
C LYS A 84 13.79 -6.33 -9.60
N LYS A 85 14.09 -7.61 -9.89
CA LYS A 85 15.40 -8.23 -9.58
C LYS A 85 16.54 -7.72 -10.47
N CYS A 86 16.29 -7.53 -11.77
CA CYS A 86 17.29 -7.07 -12.74
C CYS A 86 17.09 -5.61 -13.17
N LYS A 87 16.11 -4.91 -12.58
CA LYS A 87 15.76 -3.50 -12.84
C LYS A 87 15.56 -3.16 -14.33
N HIS A 88 15.08 -4.11 -15.10
CA HIS A 88 14.79 -3.91 -16.54
C HIS A 88 13.29 -3.81 -16.79
N THR A 89 12.93 -3.03 -17.80
CA THR A 89 11.55 -2.94 -18.32
C THR A 89 11.54 -3.46 -19.75
N ILE A 90 10.64 -4.40 -20.04
CA ILE A 90 10.38 -4.88 -21.39
C ILE A 90 9.06 -4.27 -21.87
N LYS A 91 8.99 -3.90 -23.15
CA LYS A 91 7.77 -3.43 -23.81
C LYS A 91 7.40 -4.44 -24.89
N GLU A 92 6.17 -4.93 -24.85
CA GLU A 92 5.65 -5.90 -25.81
C GLU A 92 4.42 -5.30 -26.49
N HIS A 93 4.36 -5.42 -27.81
CA HIS A 93 3.17 -5.04 -28.58
C HIS A 93 2.20 -6.21 -28.54
N VAL A 94 0.96 -5.93 -28.15
CA VAL A 94 -0.12 -6.90 -28.11
C VAL A 94 -1.04 -6.60 -29.28
N GLU A 95 -1.26 -7.61 -30.12
CA GLU A 95 -2.27 -7.58 -31.17
C GLU A 95 -3.64 -7.74 -30.50
N LEU A 96 -4.55 -6.79 -30.77
CA LEU A 96 -5.90 -6.72 -30.22
C LEU A 96 -6.90 -7.46 -31.11
#